data_AF-A0A7K2WNK7-F1
#
_entry.id   AF-A0A7K2WNK7-F1
#
_cell.length_a   1.000
_cell.length_b   1.000
_cell.length_c   1.000
_cell.angle_alpha   90.00
_cell.angle_beta   90.00
_cell.angle_gamma   90.00
#
_symmetry.space_group_name_H-M   'P 1'
#
loop_
_entity.id
_entity.type
_entity.pdbx_description
1 polymer ?
#
loop_
_entity_poly.entity_id
_entity_poly.type
_entity_poly.pdbx_seq_one_letter_code
_entity_poly.pdbx_strand_id
1 'polypeptide(L)'
;MSVVDEDFRSLADRVRDESGGSAACERLLTTGDQEELAGVLVERERPLWAREIAAFRLGCGGDRRAFEALVLLLNHRDPERCVSASYALARLADPRTARAAAAL
;
A
#
# COMPACT_ATOMS: atom_id res chain seq x y z
N MET A 1 3.17 20.44 6.69
CA MET A 1 3.10 19.19 5.91
C MET A 1 2.52 18.13 6.81
N SER A 2 1.43 17.48 6.40
CA SER A 2 0.81 16.42 7.21
C SER A 2 1.67 15.16 7.16
N VAL A 3 1.72 14.33 8.22
CA VAL A 3 2.41 13.03 8.21
C VAL A 3 2.00 12.17 7.01
N VAL A 4 0.75 12.32 6.55
CA VAL A 4 0.20 11.67 5.35
C VAL A 4 1.01 11.96 4.09
N ASP A 5 1.44 13.22 3.92
CA ASP A 5 2.23 13.65 2.76
C ASP A 5 3.64 13.07 2.78
N GLU A 6 4.19 12.81 3.97
CA GLU A 6 5.55 12.30 4.14
C GLU A 6 5.62 10.80 3.87
N ASP A 7 4.75 10.01 4.49
CA ASP A 7 4.70 8.55 4.26
C ASP A 7 4.42 8.23 2.78
N PHE A 8 3.47 8.96 2.17
CA PHE A 8 3.18 8.77 0.75
C PHE A 8 4.34 9.18 -0.15
N ARG A 9 5.08 10.25 0.20
CA ARG A 9 6.26 10.68 -0.57
C ARG A 9 7.38 9.64 -0.48
N SER A 10 7.70 9.15 0.72
CA SER A 10 8.73 8.13 0.92
C SER A 10 8.39 6.84 0.17
N LEU A 11 7.14 6.40 0.25
CA LEU A 11 6.67 5.26 -0.56
C LEU A 11 6.83 5.55 -2.06
N ALA A 12 6.37 6.72 -2.54
CA ALA A 12 6.42 7.08 -3.95
C ALA A 12 7.85 7.14 -4.50
N ASP A 13 8.81 7.65 -3.72
CA ASP A 13 10.20 7.71 -4.14
C ASP A 13 10.82 6.31 -4.24
N ARG A 14 10.57 5.45 -3.25
CA ARG A 14 11.06 4.06 -3.29
C ARG A 14 10.47 3.25 -4.43
N VAL A 15 9.16 3.32 -4.67
CA VAL A 15 8.52 2.55 -5.76
C VAL A 15 8.90 3.07 -7.15
N ARG A 16 9.29 4.34 -7.29
CA ARG A 16 9.89 4.86 -8.52
C ARG A 16 11.23 4.22 -8.80
N ASP A 17 12.10 4.12 -7.80
CA ASP A 17 13.39 3.45 -7.93
C ASP A 17 13.21 1.97 -8.29
N GLU A 18 12.37 1.24 -7.54
CA GLU A 18 12.10 -0.19 -7.76
C GLU A 18 11.44 -0.51 -9.10
N SER A 19 10.65 0.43 -9.65
CA SER A 19 9.99 0.28 -10.94
C SER A 19 10.82 0.80 -12.12
N GLY A 20 12.00 1.38 -11.87
CA GLY A 20 12.81 2.06 -12.88
C GLY A 20 12.09 3.25 -13.52
N GLY A 21 11.22 3.94 -12.78
CA GLY A 21 10.45 5.09 -13.28
C GLY A 21 9.41 4.73 -14.34
N SER A 22 8.86 3.50 -14.33
CA SER A 22 7.92 3.05 -15.35
C SER A 22 6.63 3.88 -15.38
N ALA A 23 6.05 4.03 -16.58
CA ALA A 23 4.74 4.69 -16.75
C ALA A 23 3.60 3.99 -16.00
N ALA A 24 3.75 2.69 -15.70
CA ALA A 24 2.80 1.96 -14.86
C ALA A 24 2.86 2.43 -13.40
N CYS A 25 4.06 2.73 -12.88
CA CYS A 25 4.24 3.25 -11.54
C CYS A 25 3.59 4.63 -11.38
N GLU A 26 3.89 5.59 -12.27
CA GLU A 26 3.28 6.93 -12.21
C GLU A 26 1.75 6.89 -12.33
N ARG A 27 1.22 5.98 -13.15
CA ARG A 27 -0.22 5.76 -13.25
C ARG A 27 -0.82 5.30 -11.93
N LEU A 28 -0.24 4.28 -11.30
CA LEU A 28 -0.75 3.79 -10.01
C LEU A 28 -0.58 4.82 -8.88
N LEU A 29 0.44 5.69 -8.94
CA LEU A 29 0.61 6.77 -7.96
C LEU A 29 -0.46 7.87 -8.09
N THR A 30 -0.94 8.14 -9.32
CA THR A 30 -1.81 9.29 -9.61
C THR A 30 -3.27 8.93 -9.88
N THR A 31 -3.58 7.69 -10.28
CA THR A 31 -4.93 7.26 -10.68
C THR A 31 -5.96 7.47 -9.58
N GLY A 32 -7.13 8.03 -9.89
CA GLY A 32 -8.26 8.08 -8.94
C GLY A 32 -9.08 6.79 -8.88
N ASP A 33 -8.77 5.82 -9.75
CA ASP A 33 -9.60 4.64 -9.96
C ASP A 33 -9.31 3.55 -8.90
N GLN A 34 -10.26 3.37 -8.00
CA GLN A 34 -10.18 2.35 -6.95
C GLN A 34 -10.30 0.93 -7.52
N GLU A 35 -11.00 0.73 -8.64
CA GLU A 35 -11.13 -0.59 -9.26
C GLU A 35 -9.82 -0.98 -9.95
N GLU A 36 -9.12 -0.04 -10.58
CA GLU A 36 -7.76 -0.27 -11.11
C GLU A 36 -6.81 -0.72 -9.99
N LEU A 37 -6.80 0.00 -8.87
CA LEU A 37 -5.98 -0.35 -7.71
C LEU A 37 -6.37 -1.72 -7.13
N ALA A 38 -7.67 -2.01 -7.03
CA ALA A 38 -8.13 -3.30 -6.53
C ALA A 38 -7.75 -4.45 -7.48
N GLY A 39 -7.79 -4.21 -8.80
CA GLY A 39 -7.30 -5.14 -9.82
C GLY A 39 -5.84 -5.53 -9.60
N VAL A 40 -4.98 -4.55 -9.28
CA VAL A 40 -3.56 -4.79 -9.00
C VAL A 40 -3.34 -5.76 -7.83
N LEU A 41 -4.22 -5.75 -6.82
CA LEU A 41 -4.10 -6.64 -5.67
C LEU A 41 -4.44 -8.10 -5.98
N VAL A 42 -5.31 -8.35 -6.96
CA VAL A 42 -5.76 -9.70 -7.32
C VAL A 42 -5.01 -10.28 -8.52
N GLU A 43 -4.40 -9.43 -9.34
CA GLU A 43 -3.62 -9.86 -10.50
C GLU A 43 -2.39 -10.69 -10.10
N ARG A 44 -2.18 -11.78 -10.85
CA ARG A 44 -1.01 -12.64 -10.71
C ARG A 44 0.23 -11.91 -11.21
N GLU A 45 1.39 -12.26 -10.65
CA GLU A 45 2.71 -11.81 -11.12
C GLU A 45 2.92 -10.29 -11.09
N ARG A 46 2.08 -9.54 -10.36
CA ARG A 46 2.32 -8.12 -10.12
C ARG A 46 3.55 -7.93 -9.23
N PRO A 47 4.44 -6.99 -9.58
CA PRO A 47 5.62 -6.70 -8.77
C PRO A 47 5.20 -6.14 -7.41
N LEU A 48 6.08 -6.30 -6.42
CA LEU A 48 5.79 -5.90 -5.04
C LEU A 48 5.47 -4.40 -4.93
N TRP A 49 6.22 -3.54 -5.64
CA TRP A 49 5.99 -2.10 -5.67
C TRP A 49 4.57 -1.74 -6.13
N ALA A 50 3.99 -2.48 -7.09
CA ALA A 50 2.65 -2.19 -7.60
C ALA A 50 1.58 -2.53 -6.57
N ARG A 51 1.72 -3.70 -5.91
CA ARG A 51 0.81 -4.12 -4.83
C ARG A 51 0.89 -3.18 -3.64
N GLU A 52 2.07 -2.69 -3.34
CA GLU A 52 2.29 -1.74 -2.26
C GLU A 52 1.60 -0.41 -2.49
N ILE A 53 1.76 0.21 -3.68
CA ILE A 53 1.03 1.44 -4.04
C ILE A 53 -0.48 1.20 -3.93
N ALA A 54 -0.99 0.11 -4.51
CA ALA A 54 -2.40 -0.20 -4.51
C ALA A 54 -2.96 -0.37 -3.08
N ALA A 55 -2.29 -1.18 -2.26
CA ALA A 55 -2.70 -1.45 -0.89
C ALA A 55 -2.67 -0.18 -0.03
N PHE A 56 -1.62 0.62 -0.12
CA PHE A 56 -1.49 1.87 0.63
C PHE A 56 -2.60 2.86 0.29
N ARG A 57 -2.83 3.10 -1.01
CA ARG A 57 -3.81 4.08 -1.48
C ARG A 57 -5.24 3.67 -1.17
N LEU A 58 -5.57 2.40 -1.40
CA LEU A 58 -6.88 1.84 -1.02
C LEU A 58 -7.10 1.88 0.49
N GLY A 59 -6.10 1.50 1.29
CA GLY A 59 -6.16 1.55 2.75
C GLY A 59 -6.38 2.97 3.28
N CYS A 60 -5.63 3.95 2.77
CA CYS A 60 -5.83 5.37 3.10
C CYS A 60 -7.19 5.90 2.66
N GLY A 61 -7.77 5.34 1.58
CA GLY A 61 -9.11 5.63 1.09
C GLY A 61 -10.23 4.91 1.83
N GLY A 62 -9.92 4.02 2.79
CA GLY A 62 -10.91 3.26 3.55
C GLY A 62 -11.42 1.99 2.86
N ASP A 63 -10.80 1.55 1.78
CA ASP A 63 -11.21 0.35 1.05
C ASP A 63 -10.63 -0.92 1.70
N ARG A 64 -11.53 -1.75 2.26
CA ARG A 64 -11.20 -2.97 2.99
C ARG A 64 -10.59 -4.09 2.15
N ARG A 65 -10.64 -3.98 0.82
CA ARG A 65 -9.94 -4.90 -0.10
C ARG A 65 -8.42 -4.83 0.09
N ALA A 66 -7.90 -3.72 0.61
CA ALA A 66 -6.47 -3.56 0.90
C ALA A 66 -5.96 -4.41 2.08
N PHE A 67 -6.85 -4.84 2.99
CA PHE A 67 -6.46 -5.38 4.29
C PHE A 67 -5.43 -6.51 4.21
N GLU A 68 -5.71 -7.56 3.42
CA GLU A 68 -4.83 -8.74 3.33
C GLU A 68 -3.45 -8.36 2.75
N ALA A 69 -3.42 -7.48 1.74
CA ALA A 69 -2.17 -7.01 1.15
C ALA A 69 -1.36 -6.16 2.14
N LEU A 70 -2.01 -5.30 2.91
CA LEU A 70 -1.36 -4.50 3.95
C LEU A 70 -0.81 -5.38 5.08
N VAL A 71 -1.54 -6.40 5.53
CA VAL A 71 -1.06 -7.35 6.54
C VAL A 71 0.16 -8.13 6.02
N LEU A 72 0.17 -8.52 4.74
CA LEU A 72 1.32 -9.16 4.12
C LEU A 72 2.54 -8.24 4.09
N LEU A 73 2.36 -6.96 3.72
CA LEU A 73 3.44 -5.97 3.70
C LEU A 73 3.98 -5.67 5.10
N LEU A 74 3.11 -5.66 6.11
CA LEU A 74 3.50 -5.48 7.51
C LEU A 74 4.32 -6.67 8.05
N ASN A 75 4.09 -7.87 7.51
CA ASN A 75 4.88 -9.07 7.82
C ASN A 75 6.17 -9.16 6.98
N HIS A 76 6.42 -8.21 6.09
CA HIS A 76 7.63 -8.20 5.29
C HIS A 76 8.85 -7.84 6.17
N ARG A 77 10.03 -8.38 5.86
CA ARG A 77 11.29 -8.01 6.57
C ARG A 77 11.88 -6.67 6.12
N ASP A 78 11.05 -5.75 5.65
CA ASP A 78 11.46 -4.43 5.16
C ASP A 78 10.84 -3.34 6.04
N PRO A 79 11.65 -2.61 6.84
CA PRO A 79 11.16 -1.58 7.74
C PRO A 79 10.33 -0.48 7.05
N GLU A 80 10.70 -0.03 5.85
CA GLU A 80 10.01 1.06 5.16
C GLU A 80 8.60 0.63 4.71
N ARG A 81 8.47 -0.62 4.27
CA ARG A 81 7.20 -1.23 3.91
C ARG A 81 6.31 -1.44 5.14
N CYS A 82 6.90 -1.84 6.26
CA CYS A 82 6.18 -1.97 7.53
C CYS A 82 5.59 -0.64 8.00
N VAL A 83 6.36 0.45 7.93
CA VAL A 83 5.85 1.79 8.28
C VAL A 83 4.66 2.16 7.40
N SER A 84 4.82 2.07 6.07
CA SER A 84 3.75 2.39 5.12
C SER A 84 2.50 1.54 5.34
N ALA A 85 2.67 0.23 5.57
CA ALA A 85 1.56 -0.70 5.80
C ALA A 85 0.85 -0.44 7.14
N SER A 86 1.60 -0.23 8.22
CA SER A 86 1.04 0.08 9.54
C SER A 86 0.20 1.36 9.51
N TYR A 87 0.69 2.39 8.81
CA TYR A 87 -0.01 3.65 8.63
C TYR A 87 -1.31 3.46 7.85
N ALA A 88 -1.27 2.77 6.71
CA ALA A 88 -2.46 2.52 5.90
C ALA A 88 -3.48 1.63 6.64
N LEU A 89 -3.06 0.65 7.44
CA LEU A 89 -3.95 -0.16 8.29
C LEU A 89 -4.63 0.66 9.38
N ALA A 90 -3.91 1.59 10.01
CA ALA A 90 -4.47 2.50 11.00
C ALA A 90 -5.57 3.38 10.38
N ARG A 91 -5.34 3.87 9.15
CA ARG A 91 -6.33 4.67 8.41
C ARG A 91 -7.51 3.87 7.89
N LEU A 92 -7.27 2.63 7.48
CA LEU A 92 -8.32 1.74 7.00
C LEU A 92 -9.36 1.47 8.10
N ALA A 93 -8.95 1.49 9.36
CA ALA A 93 -9.80 1.28 10.53
C ALA A 93 -10.66 0.00 10.43
N ASP A 94 -10.10 -1.06 9.81
CA ASP A 94 -10.77 -2.34 9.68
C ASP A 94 -10.85 -3.03 11.05
N PRO A 95 -12.01 -3.57 11.46
CA PRO A 95 -12.13 -4.29 12.73
C PRO A 95 -11.20 -5.51 12.84
N ARG A 96 -10.74 -6.06 11.70
CA ARG A 96 -9.76 -7.17 11.67
C ARG A 96 -8.36 -6.73 12.10
N THR A 97 -8.04 -5.44 12.09
CA THR A 97 -6.70 -4.92 12.41
C THR A 97 -6.25 -5.30 13.82
N ALA A 98 -7.15 -5.26 14.81
CA ALA A 98 -6.80 -5.64 16.19
C ALA A 98 -6.34 -7.11 16.30
N ARG A 99 -6.99 -8.01 15.54
CA ARG A 99 -6.62 -9.42 15.49
C ARG A 99 -5.30 -9.63 14.75
N ALA A 100 -5.10 -8.93 13.64
CA ALA A 100 -3.85 -9.00 12.90
C ALA A 100 -2.67 -8.52 13.75
N ALA A 101 -2.80 -7.38 14.45
CA ALA A 101 -1.78 -6.83 15.32
C ALA A 101 -1.39 -7.77 16.48
N ALA A 102 -2.35 -8.55 17.01
CA ALA A 102 -2.08 -9.53 18.06
C ALA A 102 -1.33 -10.79 17.59
N ALA A 103 -1.18 -10.98 16.27
CA ALA A 103 -0.54 -12.15 15.66
C ALA A 103 0.87 -11.89 15.09
N LEU A 104 1.33 -10.64 15.17
CA LEU A 104 2.67 -10.19 14.76
C LEU A 104 3.67 -10.34 15.92
#